data_AF-A0A6C0AJA5-F1
#
_entry.id   AF-A0A6C0AJA5-F1
#
_cell.length_a   1.000
_cell.length_b   1.000
_cell.length_c   1.000
_cell.angle_alpha   90.00
_cell.angle_beta   90.00
_cell.angle_gamma   90.00
#
_symmetry.space_group_name_H-M   'P 1'
#
loop_
_entity.id
_entity.type
_entity.pdbx_description
1 polymer ?
#
loop_
_entity_poly.entity_id
_entity_poly.type
_entity_poly.pdbx_seq_one_letter_code
_entity_poly.pdbx_strand_id
1 'polypeptide(L)'
;MACLDELNQSADKQTWIGISRTSGDMKKFESISQFQDYQQALGCAPVRPSPYVESNAGKNTTPTGFLEFKPRDPDAQSRFDATSPQWEGVKASDEAVKSGMFIPDSAEPAASRERKPQGSVLPQPPPPAPTNDVCSIQ
;
A
#
# COMPACT_ATOMS: atom_id res chain seq x y z
N MET A 1 -20.90 -30.90 -17.77
CA MET A 1 -19.54 -31.15 -17.24
C MET A 1 -18.63 -30.09 -17.84
N ALA A 2 -18.00 -29.27 -17.02
CA ALA A 2 -17.18 -28.15 -17.49
C ALA A 2 -15.69 -28.49 -17.44
N CYS A 3 -14.92 -27.90 -18.34
CA CYS A 3 -13.46 -27.89 -18.23
C CYS A 3 -13.06 -27.15 -16.96
N LEU A 4 -12.05 -27.66 -16.28
CA LEU A 4 -11.48 -26.99 -15.11
C LEU A 4 -10.34 -26.10 -15.59
N ASP A 5 -10.29 -24.86 -15.13
CA ASP A 5 -9.32 -23.85 -15.57
C ASP A 5 -8.15 -23.72 -14.61
N GLU A 6 -8.37 -24.07 -13.34
CA GLU A 6 -7.39 -23.95 -12.26
C GLU A 6 -7.35 -25.25 -11.46
N LEU A 7 -6.15 -25.61 -10.99
CA LEU A 7 -5.94 -26.78 -10.15
C LEU A 7 -5.02 -26.39 -8.99
N ASN A 8 -5.58 -26.34 -7.78
CA ASN A 8 -4.88 -25.93 -6.57
C ASN A 8 -4.75 -27.13 -5.62
N GLN A 9 -3.56 -27.32 -5.04
CA GLN A 9 -3.38 -28.33 -4.01
C GLN A 9 -3.97 -27.85 -2.68
N SER A 10 -4.66 -28.75 -1.96
CA SER A 10 -5.19 -28.47 -0.62
C SER A 10 -4.07 -28.35 0.42
N ALA A 11 -4.39 -27.77 1.58
CA ALA A 11 -3.50 -27.67 2.73
C ALA A 11 -2.97 -29.03 3.20
N ASP A 12 -3.76 -30.10 3.03
CA ASP A 12 -3.39 -31.47 3.40
C ASP A 12 -2.36 -32.10 2.44
N LYS A 13 -2.01 -31.40 1.34
CA LYS A 13 -1.08 -31.83 0.28
C LYS A 13 -1.47 -33.12 -0.48
N GLN A 14 -2.48 -33.85 -0.02
CA GLN A 14 -2.96 -35.09 -0.63
C GLN A 14 -4.09 -34.90 -1.64
N THR A 15 -4.82 -33.79 -1.56
CA THR A 15 -5.97 -33.53 -2.43
C THR A 15 -5.74 -32.34 -3.33
N TRP A 16 -6.33 -32.40 -4.51
CA TRP A 16 -6.30 -31.35 -5.52
C TRP A 16 -7.72 -30.84 -5.74
N ILE A 17 -7.86 -29.52 -5.83
CA ILE A 17 -9.13 -28.83 -6.04
C ILE A 17 -9.06 -28.17 -7.39
N GLY A 18 -9.85 -28.71 -8.32
CA GLY A 18 -10.07 -28.12 -9.63
C GLY A 18 -11.21 -27.10 -9.58
N ILE A 19 -11.02 -25.95 -10.19
CA ILE A 19 -12.01 -24.87 -10.26
C ILE A 19 -12.28 -24.53 -11.72
N SER A 20 -13.55 -24.50 -12.11
CA SER A 20 -14.02 -23.97 -13.39
C SER A 20 -14.37 -22.50 -13.22
N ARG A 21 -13.71 -21.60 -13.97
CA ARG A 21 -14.04 -20.17 -13.98
C ARG A 21 -15.32 -19.87 -14.73
N THR A 22 -15.68 -20.74 -15.68
CA THR A 22 -16.87 -20.56 -16.54
C THR A 22 -18.15 -21.03 -15.87
N SER A 23 -18.12 -22.15 -15.15
CA SER A 23 -19.30 -22.70 -14.47
C SER A 23 -19.32 -22.48 -12.96
N GLY A 24 -18.18 -22.11 -12.35
CA GLY A 24 -18.05 -22.01 -10.89
C GLY A 24 -18.00 -23.37 -10.19
N ASP A 25 -17.96 -24.48 -10.93
CA ASP A 25 -17.90 -25.81 -10.36
C ASP A 25 -16.52 -26.08 -9.72
N MET A 26 -16.55 -26.68 -8.54
CA MET A 26 -15.36 -27.16 -7.84
C MET A 26 -15.39 -28.68 -7.75
N LYS A 27 -14.29 -29.32 -8.15
CA LYS A 27 -14.11 -30.78 -8.03
C LYS A 27 -12.84 -31.12 -7.27
N LYS A 28 -12.95 -32.09 -6.36
CA LYS A 28 -11.82 -32.63 -5.62
C LYS A 28 -11.30 -33.88 -6.30
N PHE A 29 -9.98 -34.01 -6.36
CA PHE A 29 -9.26 -35.16 -6.91
C PHE A 29 -8.23 -35.64 -5.89
N GLU A 30 -8.04 -36.94 -5.80
CA GLU A 30 -7.05 -37.55 -4.90
C GLU A 30 -5.65 -37.58 -5.55
N SER A 31 -5.58 -37.53 -6.88
CA SER A 31 -4.32 -37.52 -7.62
C SER A 31 -4.39 -36.61 -8.83
N ILE A 32 -3.20 -36.17 -9.29
CA ILE A 32 -3.05 -35.45 -10.57
C ILE A 32 -3.49 -36.32 -11.75
N SER A 33 -3.29 -37.63 -11.69
CA SER A 33 -3.68 -38.53 -12.79
C SER A 33 -5.19 -38.55 -13.00
N GLN A 34 -5.98 -38.63 -11.93
CA GLN A 34 -7.44 -38.57 -12.00
C GLN A 34 -7.93 -37.27 -12.65
N PHE A 35 -7.25 -36.15 -12.37
CA PHE A 35 -7.55 -34.88 -13.01
C PHE A 35 -7.19 -34.87 -14.50
N GLN A 36 -6.04 -35.44 -14.89
CA GLN A 36 -5.64 -35.54 -16.30
C GLN A 36 -6.61 -36.39 -17.10
N ASP A 37 -7.03 -37.54 -16.55
CA ASP A 37 -8.02 -38.42 -17.18
C ASP A 37 -9.37 -37.68 -17.36
N TYR A 38 -9.78 -36.91 -16.35
CA TYR A 38 -10.99 -36.09 -16.40
C TYR A 38 -10.92 -35.02 -17.51
N GLN A 39 -9.80 -34.30 -17.62
CA GLN A 39 -9.59 -33.28 -18.65
C GLN A 39 -9.50 -33.91 -20.05
N GLN A 40 -8.84 -35.07 -20.17
CA GLN A 40 -8.70 -35.79 -21.44
C GLN A 40 -10.05 -36.32 -21.94
N ALA A 41 -10.89 -36.85 -21.05
CA ALA A 41 -12.24 -37.29 -21.38
C ALA A 41 -13.14 -36.16 -21.89
N LEU A 42 -12.89 -34.93 -21.44
CA LEU A 42 -13.61 -33.73 -21.87
C LEU A 42 -12.95 -33.00 -23.07
N GLY A 43 -11.74 -33.41 -23.47
CA GLY A 43 -10.99 -32.74 -24.55
C GLY A 43 -10.49 -31.33 -24.19
N CYS A 44 -10.30 -31.06 -22.90
CA CYS A 44 -9.92 -29.74 -22.41
C CYS A 44 -8.39 -29.52 -22.49
N ALA A 45 -7.97 -28.25 -22.47
CA ALA A 45 -6.56 -27.88 -22.45
C ALA A 45 -5.88 -28.31 -21.12
N PRO A 46 -4.59 -28.68 -21.16
CA PRO A 46 -3.85 -29.04 -19.94
C PRO A 46 -3.64 -27.81 -19.04
N VAL A 47 -4.04 -27.94 -17.77
CA VAL A 47 -3.82 -26.91 -16.73
C VAL A 47 -2.55 -27.23 -15.97
N ARG A 48 -1.79 -26.18 -15.60
CA ARG A 48 -0.62 -26.32 -14.73
C ARG A 48 -1.07 -26.43 -13.27
N PRO A 49 -0.67 -27.48 -12.53
CA PRO A 49 -0.98 -27.59 -11.11
C PRO A 49 -0.27 -26.49 -10.31
N SER A 50 -1.01 -25.84 -9.41
CA SER A 50 -0.47 -24.89 -8.44
C SER A 50 -0.27 -25.61 -7.10
N PRO A 51 0.99 -25.84 -6.66
CA PRO A 51 1.26 -26.50 -5.39
C PRO A 51 0.83 -25.62 -4.22
N TYR A 52 0.52 -26.27 -3.09
CA TYR A 52 0.12 -25.54 -1.89
C TYR A 52 1.34 -24.80 -1.32
N VAL A 53 1.22 -23.48 -1.22
CA VAL A 53 2.21 -22.63 -0.55
C VAL A 53 1.61 -22.15 0.76
N GLU A 54 2.23 -22.53 1.87
CA GLU A 54 1.84 -22.03 3.18
C GLU A 54 2.02 -20.51 3.23
N SER A 55 1.01 -19.80 3.77
CA SER A 55 1.11 -18.36 3.96
C SER A 55 2.19 -18.04 4.99
N ASN A 56 3.20 -17.28 4.57
CA ASN A 56 4.31 -16.83 5.41
C ASN A 56 4.04 -15.47 6.07
N ALA A 57 2.79 -14.99 6.07
CA ALA A 57 2.42 -13.71 6.66
C ALA A 57 2.90 -13.65 8.14
N GLY A 58 3.84 -12.75 8.42
CA GLY A 58 4.37 -12.49 9.76
C GLY A 58 5.46 -13.45 10.28
N LYS A 59 5.82 -14.53 9.56
CA LYS A 59 6.82 -15.50 10.04
C LYS A 59 8.27 -15.11 9.75
N ASN A 60 8.48 -14.16 8.83
CA ASN A 60 9.80 -13.78 8.33
C ASN A 60 10.03 -12.26 8.31
N THR A 61 9.28 -11.52 9.13
CA THR A 61 9.57 -10.12 9.36
C THR A 61 10.60 -10.05 10.48
N THR A 62 11.87 -9.85 10.14
CA THR A 62 12.83 -9.30 11.09
C THR A 62 12.18 -8.04 11.68
N PRO A 63 12.01 -7.92 13.01
CA PRO A 63 11.50 -6.69 13.59
C PRO A 63 12.41 -5.57 13.10
N THR A 64 11.88 -4.70 12.24
CA THR A 64 12.61 -3.51 11.84
C THR A 64 12.74 -2.68 13.11
N GLY A 65 13.95 -2.22 13.42
CA GLY A 65 14.26 -1.54 14.69
C GLY A 65 13.39 -0.31 15.01
N PHE A 66 12.47 0.07 14.12
CA PHE A 66 11.42 1.05 14.33
C PHE A 66 10.57 0.82 15.60
N LEU A 67 10.37 -0.44 16.02
CA LEU A 67 9.67 -0.77 17.28
C LEU A 67 10.61 -0.78 18.51
N GLU A 68 11.92 -0.68 18.30
CA GLU A 68 12.95 -0.78 19.35
C GLU A 68 13.55 0.58 19.72
N PHE A 69 13.25 1.64 18.98
CA PHE A 69 13.67 3.01 19.32
C PHE A 69 12.86 3.54 20.51
N LYS A 70 13.38 3.32 21.72
CA LYS A 70 12.98 4.11 22.88
C LYS A 70 13.59 5.51 22.75
N PRO A 71 12.84 6.59 23.03
CA PRO A 71 13.40 7.93 23.14
C PRO A 71 14.59 7.91 24.10
N ARG A 72 15.66 8.63 23.76
CA ARG A 72 16.83 8.77 24.64
C ARG A 72 16.46 9.38 25.99
N ASP A 73 15.43 10.23 25.99
CA ASP A 73 14.80 10.83 27.16
C ASP A 73 13.27 10.84 26.93
N PRO A 74 12.50 10.00 27.65
CA PRO A 74 11.06 9.92 27.48
C PRO A 74 10.33 11.16 28.04
N ASP A 75 10.88 11.78 29.08
CA ASP A 75 10.28 12.94 29.73
C ASP A 75 10.40 14.19 28.86
N ALA A 76 11.55 14.37 28.21
CA ALA A 76 11.76 15.44 27.25
C ALA A 76 10.88 15.25 26.00
N GLN A 77 10.83 14.05 25.43
CA GLN A 77 10.03 13.76 24.24
C GLN A 77 8.54 14.03 24.47
N SER A 78 8.01 13.72 25.66
CA SER A 78 6.61 13.97 26.02
C SER A 78 6.23 15.46 26.04
N ARG A 79 7.17 16.37 26.36
CA ARG A 79 6.94 17.82 26.35
C ARG A 79 6.86 18.42 24.94
N PHE A 80 7.50 17.75 23.99
CA PHE A 80 7.52 18.12 22.57
C PHE A 80 6.64 17.22 21.71
N ASP A 81 5.83 16.35 22.31
CA ASP A 81 4.89 15.50 21.58
C ASP A 81 3.64 16.29 21.18
N ALA A 82 3.21 16.14 19.92
CA ALA A 82 2.10 16.87 19.31
C ALA A 82 0.75 16.57 19.96
N THR A 83 0.67 15.43 20.66
CA THR A 83 -0.55 15.03 21.39
C THR A 83 -0.52 15.42 22.87
N SER A 84 0.57 16.02 23.34
CA SER A 84 0.70 16.46 24.73
C SER A 84 -0.16 17.69 25.01
N PRO A 85 -0.91 17.72 26.14
CA PRO A 85 -1.71 18.88 26.53
C PRO A 85 -0.85 20.10 26.89
N GLN A 86 0.45 19.91 27.11
CA GLN A 86 1.42 20.94 27.50
C GLN A 86 2.56 21.02 26.47
N TRP A 87 2.23 21.25 25.20
CA TRP A 87 3.22 21.46 24.14
C TRP A 87 4.12 22.67 24.47
N GLU A 88 5.40 22.43 24.72
CA GLU A 88 6.39 23.49 25.05
C GLU A 88 7.16 24.01 23.83
N GLY A 89 6.91 23.45 22.63
CA GLY A 89 7.68 23.78 21.43
C GLY A 89 7.63 25.25 21.01
N VAL A 90 6.53 25.97 21.29
CA VAL A 90 6.43 27.41 21.00
C VAL A 90 7.33 28.23 21.92
N LYS A 91 7.29 27.96 23.23
CA LYS A 91 8.14 28.65 24.21
C LYS A 91 9.62 28.35 24.00
N ALA A 92 9.95 27.09 23.72
CA ALA A 92 11.31 26.69 23.40
C ALA A 92 11.84 27.37 22.13
N SER A 93 10.98 27.55 21.11
CA SER A 93 11.34 28.30 19.90
C SER A 93 11.61 29.78 20.19
N ASP A 94 10.75 30.43 20.98
CA ASP A 94 10.92 31.84 21.37
C ASP A 94 12.18 32.06 22.24
N GLU A 95 12.50 31.12 23.13
CA GLU A 95 13.72 31.15 23.95
C GLU A 95 14.98 30.90 23.12
N ALA A 96 14.93 30.04 22.10
CA ALA A 96 16.04 29.81 21.18
C ALA A 96 16.35 31.05 20.33
N VAL A 97 15.32 31.80 19.92
CA VAL A 97 15.48 33.10 19.26
C VAL A 97 16.07 34.14 20.22
N LYS A 98 15.55 34.23 21.46
CA LYS A 98 16.04 35.19 22.48
C LYS A 98 17.47 34.92 22.94
N SER A 99 17.88 33.65 23.01
CA SER A 99 19.24 33.24 23.36
C SER A 99 20.23 33.41 22.21
N GLY A 100 19.79 33.88 21.04
CA GLY A 100 20.64 34.13 19.88
C GLY A 100 21.15 32.86 19.21
N MET A 101 20.62 31.69 19.56
CA MET A 101 20.99 30.42 18.93
C MET A 101 20.41 30.28 17.53
N PHE A 102 19.35 31.02 17.20
CA PHE A 102 18.80 31.15 15.85
C PHE A 102 19.08 32.53 15.30
N ILE A 103 19.82 32.59 14.18
CA ILE A 103 19.88 33.78 13.33
C ILE A 103 18.60 33.74 12.48
N PRO A 104 17.68 34.71 12.61
CA PRO A 104 16.58 34.80 11.66
C PRO A 104 17.21 35.02 10.29
N ASP A 105 17.08 34.02 9.41
CA ASP A 105 17.50 34.13 8.03
C ASP A 105 16.85 35.40 7.49
N SER A 106 17.69 36.41 7.20
CA SER A 106 17.26 37.74 6.82
C SER A 106 16.80 37.67 5.37
N ALA A 107 15.69 36.98 5.15
CA ALA A 107 14.92 37.12 3.93
C ALA A 107 14.46 38.58 3.89
N GLU A 108 15.06 39.35 2.98
CA GLU A 108 14.74 40.76 2.78
C GLU A 108 13.21 40.97 2.78
N PRO A 109 12.71 42.03 3.44
CA PRO A 109 11.29 42.31 3.45
C PRO A 109 10.78 42.39 2.01
N ALA A 110 9.62 41.79 1.73
CA ALA A 110 9.06 41.66 0.38
C ALA A 110 8.88 43.00 -0.38
N ALA A 111 9.08 44.14 0.28
CA ALA A 111 9.09 45.48 -0.30
C ALA A 111 10.38 45.80 -1.10
N SER A 112 11.50 45.11 -0.84
CA SER A 112 12.79 45.35 -1.51
C SER A 112 12.99 44.54 -2.80
N ARG A 113 12.12 43.55 -3.06
CA ARG A 113 12.18 42.77 -4.30
C ARG A 113 11.71 43.65 -5.45
N GLU A 114 12.62 43.98 -6.37
CA GLU A 114 12.26 44.53 -7.68
C GLU A 114 11.12 43.69 -8.28
N ARG A 115 9.95 44.32 -8.47
CA ARG A 115 8.86 43.71 -9.22
C ARG A 115 9.28 43.65 -10.68
N LYS A 116 9.90 42.53 -11.07
CA LYS A 116 10.05 42.18 -12.48
C LYS A 116 8.67 42.33 -13.14
N PRO A 117 8.53 43.09 -14.25
CA PRO A 117 7.24 43.22 -14.91
C PRO A 117 6.73 41.82 -15.22
N GLN A 118 5.55 41.49 -14.69
CA GLN A 118 4.86 40.25 -14.97
C GLN A 118 4.55 40.22 -16.48
N GLY A 119 5.44 39.57 -17.24
CA GLY A 119 5.11 39.09 -18.56
C GLY A 119 3.95 38.11 -18.41
N SER A 120 2.80 38.51 -18.94
CA SER A 120 1.55 37.77 -18.94
C SER A 120 1.69 36.40 -19.62
N VAL A 121 2.04 35.36 -18.86
CA VAL A 121 1.68 33.98 -19.19
C VAL A 121 1.33 33.27 -17.89
N LEU A 122 0.06 33.31 -17.50
CA LEU A 122 -0.49 32.29 -16.61
C LEU A 122 -0.43 30.96 -17.38
N PRO A 123 0.22 29.90 -16.86
CA PRO A 123 -0.11 28.55 -17.32
C PRO A 123 -1.56 28.33 -16.93
N GLN A 124 -2.44 28.21 -17.93
CA GLN A 124 -3.81 27.78 -17.68
C GLN A 124 -3.76 26.42 -16.96
N PRO A 125 -4.59 26.20 -15.91
CA PRO A 125 -4.77 24.86 -15.38
C PRO A 125 -5.31 23.95 -16.50
N PRO A 126 -4.82 22.71 -16.63
CA PRO A 126 -5.40 21.78 -17.60
C PRO A 126 -6.90 21.61 -17.30
N PRO A 127 -7.76 21.55 -18.32
CA PRO A 127 -9.19 21.34 -18.12
C PRO A 127 -9.40 20.01 -17.37
N PRO A 128 -10.39 19.93 -16.45
CA PRO A 128 -10.74 18.66 -15.82
C PRO A 128 -11.09 17.64 -16.90
N ALA A 129 -10.53 16.44 -16.77
CA ALA A 129 -10.85 15.33 -17.65
C ALA A 129 -12.37 15.11 -17.67
N PRO A 130 -12.98 14.82 -18.84
CA PRO A 130 -14.40 14.53 -18.92
C PRO A 130 -14.71 13.31 -18.06
N THR A 131 -15.45 13.52 -16.97
CA THR A 131 -16.12 12.45 -16.25
C THR A 131 -17.24 11.94 -17.16
N ASN A 132 -16.93 10.90 -17.93
CA ASN A 132 -17.96 10.05 -18.50
C ASN A 132 -18.62 9.32 -17.32
N ASP A 133 -19.63 9.96 -16.73
CA ASP A 133 -20.65 9.30 -15.94
C ASP A 133 -21.38 8.28 -16.83
N VAL A 134 -20.83 7.07 -16.88
CA VAL A 134 -21.56 5.87 -17.28
C VAL A 134 -21.48 4.89 -16.12
N CYS A 135 -22.23 5.21 -15.08
CA CYS A 135 -22.77 4.24 -14.13
C CYS A 135 -24.29 4.48 -14.03
N SER A 136 -25.01 4.18 -15.10
CA SER A 136 -26.43 3.81 -14.99
C SER A 136 -26.48 2.34 -14.57
N ILE A 137 -26.64 2.12 -13.27
CA ILE A 137 -27.16 0.84 -12.77
C ILE A 137 -28.68 0.92 -12.95
N GLN A 138 -29.24 -0.10 -13.61
CA GLN A 138 -30.67 -0.37 -13.77
C GLN A 138 -31.39 -0.52 -12.44
#